data_AF-A0A016UTT8-F1
#
_entry.id   AF-A0A016UTT8-F1
#
_cell.length_a   1.000
_cell.length_b   1.000
_cell.length_c   1.000
_cell.angle_alpha   90.00
_cell.angle_beta   90.00
_cell.angle_gamma   90.00
#
_symmetry.space_group_name_H-M   'P 1'
#
loop_
_entity.id
_entity.type
_entity.pdbx_description
1 polymer ?
#
loop_
_entity_poly.entity_id
_entity_poly.type
_entity_poly.pdbx_seq_one_letter_code
_entity_poly.pdbx_strand_id
1 'polypeptide(L)'
;MLFLLPLIVAALAADNEGQEQLTGQALVDYVRTHQNLFEVEESEKNNERMKFLMPVDFVPKPRDEDRIKVVVKRKLPESFNPLIGDYWAYCKDIIKHIRDQSRCGRTFGVMFSNLYNRSLKTI
;
A
#
# COMPACT_ATOMS: atom_id res chain seq x y z
N MET A 1 -24.31 37.92 26.76
CA MET A 1 -23.54 36.77 26.23
C MET A 1 -24.35 36.05 25.17
N LEU A 2 -24.52 36.63 23.97
CA LEU A 2 -25.36 36.05 22.91
C LEU A 2 -24.90 36.42 21.48
N PHE A 3 -23.69 36.98 21.32
CA PHE A 3 -23.15 37.40 20.03
C PHE A 3 -22.04 36.47 19.48
N LEU A 4 -21.63 35.43 20.21
CA LEU A 4 -20.59 34.48 19.78
C LEU A 4 -21.15 33.24 19.07
N LEU A 5 -22.42 32.90 19.29
CA LEU A 5 -23.09 31.76 18.65
C LEU A 5 -23.14 31.84 17.12
N PRO A 6 -23.51 32.97 16.47
CA PRO A 6 -23.55 33.01 15.01
C PRO A 6 -22.15 32.93 14.37
N LEU A 7 -21.11 33.41 15.05
CA LEU A 7 -19.71 33.28 14.60
C LEU A 7 -19.20 31.84 14.65
N ILE A 8 -19.57 31.09 15.70
CA ILE A 8 -19.22 29.68 15.82
C ILE A 8 -19.98 28.84 14.78
N VAL A 9 -21.26 29.15 14.53
CA VAL A 9 -22.05 28.46 13.50
C VAL A 9 -21.53 28.76 12.09
N ALA A 10 -21.12 29.99 11.81
CA ALA A 10 -20.50 30.33 10.52
C ALA A 10 -19.12 29.66 10.33
N ALA A 11 -18.32 29.56 11.39
CA ALA A 11 -17.04 28.84 11.35
C ALA A 11 -17.22 27.33 11.12
N LEU A 12 -18.26 26.72 11.71
CA LEU A 12 -18.58 25.30 11.51
C LEU A 12 -19.25 25.01 10.15
N ALA A 13 -19.93 26.00 9.56
CA ALA A 13 -20.50 25.90 8.21
C ALA A 13 -19.42 26.00 7.12
N ALA A 14 -18.39 26.83 7.34
CA ALA A 14 -17.25 26.95 6.43
C ALA A 14 -16.37 25.69 6.35
N ASP A 15 -16.44 24.81 7.36
CA ASP A 15 -15.68 23.56 7.42
C ASP A 15 -16.27 22.43 6.52
N ASN A 16 -17.46 22.66 5.95
CA ASN A 16 -18.18 21.67 5.13
C ASN A 16 -18.30 22.04 3.64
N GLU A 17 -17.78 23.20 3.22
CA GLU A 17 -17.79 23.59 1.81
C GLU A 17 -16.45 23.25 1.15
N GLY A 18 -16.37 22.03 0.62
CA GLY A 18 -15.34 21.61 -0.32
C GLY A 18 -13.98 21.38 0.32
N GLN A 19 -13.74 20.16 0.84
CA GLN A 19 -12.36 19.67 0.93
C GLN A 19 -11.81 19.56 -0.49
N GLU A 20 -11.20 20.64 -0.96
CA GLU A 20 -10.42 20.66 -2.17
C GLU A 20 -9.39 19.53 -2.06
N GLN A 21 -9.40 18.63 -3.04
CA GLN A 21 -8.54 17.45 -2.99
C GLN A 21 -7.10 17.94 -3.11
N LEU A 22 -6.33 17.87 -2.02
CA LEU A 22 -4.91 18.18 -2.04
C LEU A 22 -4.20 17.26 -3.04
N THR A 23 -3.48 17.85 -3.98
CA THR A 23 -2.73 17.13 -5.01
C THR A 23 -1.35 17.75 -5.20
N GLY A 24 -0.44 17.01 -5.88
CA GLY A 24 0.92 17.46 -6.15
C GLY A 24 1.69 17.86 -4.89
N GLN A 25 2.49 18.92 -4.99
CA GLN A 25 3.33 19.42 -3.91
C GLN A 25 2.56 19.77 -2.63
N ALA A 26 1.34 20.31 -2.73
CA ALA A 26 0.53 20.67 -1.56
C ALA A 26 0.18 19.43 -0.71
N LEU A 27 -0.08 18.29 -1.35
CA LEU A 27 -0.28 17.02 -0.66
C LEU A 27 1.01 16.52 -0.01
N VAL A 28 2.14 16.64 -0.70
CA VAL A 28 3.45 16.23 -0.16
C VAL A 28 3.79 17.02 1.11
N ASP A 29 3.61 18.34 1.08
CA ASP A 29 3.90 19.22 2.22
C ASP A 29 2.96 18.94 3.39
N TYR A 30 1.68 18.70 3.11
CA TYR A 30 0.71 18.28 4.11
C TYR A 30 1.12 16.96 4.78
N VAL A 31 1.47 15.93 3.99
CA VAL A 31 1.86 14.62 4.57
C VAL A 31 3.14 14.74 5.40
N ARG A 32 4.15 15.46 4.91
CA ARG A 32 5.41 15.67 5.65
C ARG A 32 5.22 16.39 6.98
N THR A 33 4.26 17.31 7.06
CA THR A 33 3.99 18.07 8.30
C THR A 33 3.19 17.26 9.32
N HIS A 34 2.39 16.28 8.88
CA HIS A 34 1.48 15.52 9.74
C HIS A 34 1.90 14.06 9.99
N GLN A 35 2.93 13.57 9.29
CA GLN A 35 3.39 12.18 9.37
C GLN A 35 4.92 12.13 9.28
N ASN A 36 5.56 11.41 10.21
CA ASN A 36 7.01 11.26 10.30
C ASN A 36 7.50 9.79 10.21
N LEU A 37 6.60 8.83 9.97
CA LEU A 37 6.94 7.41 9.83
C LEU A 37 7.56 7.05 8.48
N PHE A 38 7.42 7.91 7.47
CA PHE A 38 7.97 7.70 6.13
C PHE A 38 8.21 9.04 5.42
N GLU A 39 9.12 9.01 4.45
CA GLU A 39 9.42 10.14 3.59
C GLU A 39 8.52 10.13 2.36
N VAL A 40 8.20 11.32 1.84
CA VAL A 40 7.32 11.51 0.68
C VAL A 40 7.96 12.48 -0.29
N GLU A 41 7.82 12.23 -1.59
CA GLU A 41 8.26 13.10 -2.67
C GLU A 41 7.23 13.12 -3.81
N GLU A 42 7.18 14.22 -4.56
CA GLU A 42 6.47 14.27 -5.83
C GLU A 42 7.37 13.70 -6.94
N SER A 43 6.81 12.84 -7.79
CA SER A 43 7.56 12.20 -8.87
C SER A 43 6.69 12.00 -10.10
N GLU A 44 7.06 12.62 -11.21
CA GLU A 44 6.38 12.47 -12.50
C GLU A 44 6.31 11.00 -12.93
N LYS A 45 7.41 10.26 -12.71
CA LYS A 45 7.47 8.82 -12.96
C LYS A 45 6.45 8.05 -12.14
N ASN A 46 6.23 8.41 -10.87
CA ASN A 46 5.22 7.78 -10.03
C ASN A 46 3.81 8.15 -10.51
N ASN A 47 3.56 9.42 -10.83
CA ASN A 47 2.29 9.89 -11.38
C ASN A 47 1.91 9.14 -12.66
N GLU A 48 2.87 8.85 -13.53
CA GLU A 48 2.62 8.03 -14.71
C GLU A 48 2.37 6.55 -14.38
N ARG A 49 3.16 5.97 -13.46
CA ARG A 49 2.98 4.58 -13.04
C ARG A 49 1.61 4.32 -12.40
N MET A 50 1.11 5.28 -11.62
CA MET A 50 -0.21 5.19 -10.97
C MET A 50 -1.34 4.94 -11.97
N LYS A 51 -1.24 5.45 -13.21
CA LYS A 51 -2.24 5.25 -14.29
C LYS A 51 -2.39 3.79 -14.72
N PHE A 52 -1.40 2.94 -14.44
CA PHE A 52 -1.36 1.54 -14.87
C PHE A 52 -1.50 0.56 -13.69
N LEU A 53 -1.67 1.06 -12.46
CA LEU A 53 -1.94 0.19 -11.32
C LEU A 53 -3.37 -0.35 -11.39
N MET A 54 -3.58 -1.51 -10.78
CA MET A 54 -4.92 -2.06 -10.64
C MET A 54 -5.78 -1.14 -9.77
N PRO A 55 -7.00 -0.77 -10.20
CA PRO A 55 -7.92 -0.03 -9.34
C PRO A 55 -8.32 -0.86 -8.12
N VAL A 56 -8.51 -0.20 -6.97
CA VAL A 56 -8.84 -0.84 -5.70
C VAL A 56 -10.15 -1.63 -5.77
N ASP A 57 -11.09 -1.21 -6.61
CA ASP A 57 -12.38 -1.88 -6.82
C ASP A 57 -12.27 -3.31 -7.34
N PHE A 58 -11.11 -3.66 -7.94
CA PHE A 58 -10.83 -5.01 -8.42
C PHE A 58 -10.15 -5.90 -7.37
N VAL A 59 -9.91 -5.41 -6.14
CA VAL A 59 -9.33 -6.19 -5.05
C VAL A 59 -10.45 -6.89 -4.28
N PRO A 60 -10.68 -8.20 -4.47
CA PRO A 60 -11.76 -8.89 -3.77
C PRO A 60 -11.45 -8.98 -2.28
N LYS A 61 -12.45 -8.70 -1.44
CA LYS A 61 -12.35 -8.96 0.00
C LYS A 61 -12.37 -10.48 0.22
N PRO A 62 -11.36 -11.07 0.90
CA PRO A 62 -11.36 -12.49 1.22
C PRO A 62 -12.54 -12.85 2.12
N ARG A 63 -13.18 -14.01 1.86
CA ARG A 63 -14.26 -14.53 2.71
C ARG A 63 -13.67 -15.08 4.00
N ASP A 64 -14.45 -15.08 5.07
CA ASP A 64 -13.97 -15.56 6.37
C ASP A 64 -13.71 -17.07 6.38
N GLU A 65 -14.47 -17.82 5.58
CA GLU A 65 -14.29 -19.25 5.34
C GLU A 65 -12.96 -19.58 4.63
N ASP A 66 -12.38 -18.65 3.85
CA ASP A 66 -11.08 -18.83 3.22
C ASP A 66 -9.91 -18.63 4.23
N ARG A 67 -10.19 -18.16 5.45
CA ARG A 67 -9.17 -17.88 6.48
C ARG A 67 -8.90 -19.11 7.33
N ILE A 68 -7.73 -19.72 7.15
CA ILE A 68 -7.29 -20.84 8.00
C ILE A 68 -6.72 -20.29 9.32
N LYS A 69 -7.35 -20.67 10.45
CA LYS A 69 -6.80 -20.38 11.78
C LYS A 69 -5.64 -21.34 12.08
N VAL A 70 -4.41 -20.83 12.02
CA VAL A 70 -3.21 -21.60 12.36
C VAL A 70 -2.89 -21.40 13.84
N VAL A 71 -2.92 -22.47 14.63
CA VAL A 71 -2.44 -22.47 16.01
C VAL A 71 -0.94 -22.76 16.01
N VAL A 72 -0.14 -21.73 16.24
CA VAL A 72 1.33 -21.86 16.33
C VAL A 72 1.70 -22.21 17.77
N LYS A 73 2.15 -23.45 18.02
CA LYS A 73 2.56 -23.93 19.36
C LYS A 73 3.93 -23.42 19.83
N ARG A 74 4.50 -22.42 19.16
CA ARG A 74 5.82 -21.84 19.47
C ARG A 74 5.75 -20.33 19.55
N LYS A 75 6.67 -19.72 20.30
CA LYS A 75 6.85 -18.28 20.31
C LYS A 75 7.36 -17.84 18.93
N LEU A 76 6.66 -16.88 18.31
CA LEU A 76 7.10 -16.25 17.07
C LEU A 76 8.24 -15.27 17.35
N PRO A 77 9.15 -15.07 16.39
CA PRO A 77 10.20 -14.06 16.54
C PRO A 77 9.58 -12.66 16.55
N GLU A 78 10.25 -11.71 17.21
CA GLU A 78 9.84 -10.31 17.24
C GLU A 78 9.90 -9.65 15.85
N SER A 79 10.88 -10.05 15.04
CA SER A 79 11.02 -9.63 13.65
C SER A 79 11.35 -10.83 12.76
N PHE A 80 10.93 -10.76 11.50
CA PHE A 80 11.18 -11.80 10.53
C PHE A 80 11.51 -11.17 9.18
N ASN A 81 12.66 -11.55 8.63
CA ASN A 81 13.07 -11.17 7.28
C ASN A 81 13.48 -12.43 6.52
N PRO A 82 12.77 -12.82 5.45
CA PRO A 82 13.06 -14.04 4.69
C PRO A 82 14.43 -14.03 4.00
N LEU A 83 15.09 -12.87 3.91
CA LEU A 83 16.42 -12.72 3.34
C LEU A 83 17.56 -12.94 4.36
N ILE A 84 17.26 -12.96 5.65
CA ILE A 84 18.24 -13.07 6.74
C ILE A 84 18.27 -14.51 7.28
N GLY A 85 19.47 -15.02 7.51
CA GLY A 85 19.71 -16.39 7.95
C GLY A 85 19.66 -17.41 6.82
N ASP A 86 19.48 -18.68 7.20
CA ASP A 86 19.62 -19.83 6.30
C ASP A 86 18.29 -20.48 5.92
N TYR A 87 17.16 -19.94 6.41
CA TYR A 87 15.82 -20.49 6.17
C TYR A 87 15.49 -20.69 4.69
N TRP A 88 15.91 -19.74 3.83
CA TRP A 88 15.70 -19.79 2.37
C TRP A 88 16.96 -19.40 1.59
N ALA A 89 18.14 -19.85 2.03
CA ALA A 89 19.41 -19.47 1.40
C ALA A 89 19.45 -19.73 -0.12
N TYR A 90 18.89 -20.85 -0.57
CA TYR A 90 18.83 -21.23 -1.99
C TYR A 90 17.84 -20.39 -2.82
N CYS A 91 16.86 -19.74 -2.19
CA CYS A 91 15.83 -18.97 -2.88
C CYS A 91 16.10 -17.46 -2.86
N LYS A 92 17.26 -17.01 -2.36
CA LYS A 92 17.57 -15.59 -2.16
C LYS A 92 17.38 -14.76 -3.43
N ASP A 93 17.82 -15.26 -4.58
CA ASP A 93 17.72 -14.52 -5.83
C ASP A 93 16.27 -14.34 -6.29
N ILE A 94 15.43 -15.37 -6.09
CA ILE A 94 13.99 -15.31 -6.39
C ILE A 94 13.30 -14.32 -5.46
N ILE A 95 13.59 -14.38 -4.16
CA ILE A 95 12.93 -13.53 -3.15
C ILE A 95 13.37 -12.06 -3.28
N LYS A 96 14.63 -11.80 -3.66
CA LYS A 96 15.16 -10.44 -3.87
C LYS A 96 14.72 -9.81 -5.18
N HIS A 97 14.27 -10.61 -6.16
CA HIS A 97 13.95 -10.11 -7.47
C HIS A 97 12.65 -9.30 -7.47
N ILE A 98 12.76 -8.01 -7.81
CA ILE A 98 11.61 -7.11 -7.99
C ILE A 98 11.21 -7.10 -9.46
N ARG A 99 10.05 -7.66 -9.78
CA ARG A 99 9.50 -7.69 -11.15
C ARG A 99 8.86 -6.35 -11.53
N ASP A 100 8.94 -6.00 -12.81
CA ASP A 100 8.20 -4.89 -13.40
C ASP A 100 6.89 -5.39 -14.01
N GLN A 101 5.78 -4.75 -13.66
CA GLN A 101 4.47 -5.03 -14.26
C GLN A 101 4.25 -4.33 -15.62
N SER A 102 5.23 -3.54 -16.05
CA SER A 102 5.16 -2.70 -17.25
C SER A 102 3.97 -1.73 -17.17
N ARG A 103 3.59 -1.12 -18.30
CA ARG A 103 2.38 -0.29 -18.43
C ARG A 103 1.10 -1.14 -18.53
N CYS A 104 0.93 -2.09 -17.61
CA CYS A 104 -0.19 -3.02 -17.62
C CYS A 104 -0.75 -3.20 -16.20
N GLY A 105 -2.08 -3.18 -16.04
CA GLY A 105 -2.80 -3.42 -14.79
C GLY A 105 -2.75 -4.87 -14.29
N ARG A 106 -1.63 -5.57 -14.50
CA ARG A 106 -1.44 -7.01 -14.21
C ARG A 106 -0.77 -7.25 -12.85
N THR A 107 -0.83 -6.29 -11.92
CA THR A 107 -0.22 -6.40 -10.58
C THR A 107 -0.58 -7.72 -9.90
N PHE A 108 -1.83 -8.19 -10.01
CA PHE A 108 -2.27 -9.50 -9.53
C PHE A 108 -1.47 -10.64 -10.18
N GLY A 109 -1.45 -10.73 -11.50
CA GLY A 109 -0.75 -11.80 -12.21
C GLY A 109 0.76 -11.84 -11.90
N VAL A 110 1.39 -10.66 -11.81
CA VAL A 110 2.80 -10.53 -11.42
C VAL A 110 3.00 -11.01 -9.98
N MET A 111 2.17 -10.57 -9.03
CA MET A 111 2.21 -10.99 -7.62
C MET A 111 2.02 -12.51 -7.47
N PHE A 112 1.03 -13.09 -8.15
CA PHE A 112 0.80 -14.53 -8.13
C PHE A 112 1.99 -15.30 -8.71
N SER A 113 2.56 -14.84 -9.83
CA SER A 113 3.76 -15.48 -10.41
C SER A 113 5.01 -15.36 -9.53
N ASN A 114 5.09 -14.33 -8.67
CA ASN A 114 6.16 -14.18 -7.69
C ASN A 114 6.01 -15.15 -6.52
N LEU A 115 4.79 -15.33 -6.00
CA LEU A 115 4.50 -16.26 -4.91
C LEU A 115 4.56 -17.72 -5.37
N TYR A 116 3.98 -17.98 -6.55
CA TYR A 116 4.00 -19.26 -7.22
C TYR A 116 5.03 -19.18 -8.33
N ASN A 117 6.31 -19.20 -7.97
CA ASN A 117 7.37 -19.48 -8.93
C ASN A 117 7.26 -20.97 -9.32
N ARG A 118 6.25 -21.29 -10.12
CA ARG A 118 6.22 -22.52 -10.89
C ARG A 118 7.35 -22.34 -11.89
N SER A 119 8.55 -22.79 -11.53
CA SER A 119 9.47 -23.30 -12.53
C SER A 119 8.65 -24.31 -13.33
N LEU A 120 8.05 -23.84 -14.42
CA LEU A 120 7.94 -24.64 -15.62
C LEU A 120 9.39 -24.97 -15.95
N LYS A 121 9.90 -26.04 -15.33
CA LYS A 121 10.64 -27.02 -16.12
C LYS A 121 9.66 -27.37 -17.23
N THR A 122 9.80 -26.65 -18.34
CA THR A 122 9.42 -27.15 -19.65
C THR A 122 10.07 -28.53 -19.74
N ILE A 123 9.24 -29.57 -19.56
CA ILE A 123 9.52 -30.90 -20.09
C ILE A 123 9.19 -30.81 -21.58
#